data_AF-K5XEM0-F1
#
_entry.id   AF-K5XEM0-F1
#
_cell.length_a   1.000
_cell.length_b   1.000
_cell.length_c   1.000
_cell.angle_alpha   90.00
_cell.angle_beta   90.00
_cell.angle_gamma   90.00
#
_symmetry.space_group_name_H-M   'P 1'
#
loop_
_entity.id
_entity.type
_entity.pdbx_description
1 polymer ?
#
loop_
_entity_poly.entity_id
_entity_poly.type
_entity_poly.pdbx_seq_one_letter_code
_entity_poly.pdbx_strand_id
1 'polypeptide(L)'
;MFPPSPQARLTTNGSKPLQVSHSTTVCSLTYPENHCDGGLPYIGDRICIRQVGGCSGYQAFVSKWSNSNGDDKWYHIADNFGPAGQWNRSGWEVAAIANSSDSDRRGFYVNSKNATVYITIRSLENIEVVTARRP
;
A
#
# COMPACT_ATOMS: atom_id res chain seq x y z
N MET A 1 10.31 -23.66 -10.45
CA MET A 1 11.27 -22.83 -11.20
C MET A 1 10.73 -21.40 -11.12
N PHE A 2 11.28 -20.58 -10.23
CA PHE A 2 10.88 -19.18 -10.07
C PHE A 2 11.54 -18.35 -11.18
N PRO A 3 10.84 -17.39 -11.82
CA PRO A 3 11.55 -16.41 -12.63
C PRO A 3 12.38 -15.51 -11.70
N PRO A 4 13.60 -15.12 -12.10
CA PRO A 4 14.36 -14.12 -11.37
C PRO A 4 13.59 -12.79 -11.35
N SER A 5 13.49 -12.17 -10.18
CA SER A 5 12.98 -10.81 -10.04
C SER A 5 13.77 -9.87 -10.97
N PRO A 6 13.11 -9.07 -11.82
CA PRO A 6 13.80 -8.02 -12.55
C PRO A 6 14.27 -6.96 -11.56
N GLN A 7 15.57 -6.95 -11.26
CA GLN A 7 16.19 -5.76 -10.69
C GLN A 7 16.17 -4.68 -11.77
N ALA A 8 15.21 -3.77 -11.68
CA ALA A 8 15.16 -2.62 -12.58
C ALA A 8 16.37 -1.72 -12.30
N ARG A 9 17.37 -1.81 -13.17
CA ARG A 9 18.48 -0.87 -13.29
C ARG A 9 17.95 0.38 -13.99
N LEU A 10 17.91 1.51 -13.31
CA LEU A 10 17.75 2.83 -13.93
C LEU A 10 18.96 3.68 -13.59
N THR A 11 19.69 4.06 -14.65
CA THR A 11 20.87 4.91 -14.61
C THR A 11 20.45 6.36 -14.41
N THR A 12 20.97 7.03 -13.38
CA THR A 12 20.87 8.48 -13.25
C THR A 12 22.23 9.10 -13.58
N ASN A 13 22.31 9.81 -14.70
CA ASN A 13 23.35 10.80 -14.91
C ASN A 13 22.97 12.03 -14.08
N GLY A 14 23.76 12.34 -13.03
CA GLY A 14 23.63 13.60 -12.30
C GLY A 14 23.52 13.44 -10.79
N SER A 15 24.67 13.35 -10.15
CA SER A 15 25.01 13.98 -8.86
C SER A 15 23.92 14.10 -7.79
N LYS A 16 23.62 12.98 -7.11
CA LYS A 16 23.46 12.86 -5.64
C LYS A 16 23.18 11.39 -5.31
N PRO A 17 23.95 10.71 -4.43
CA PRO A 17 23.63 9.35 -4.04
C PRO A 17 22.32 9.36 -3.24
N LEU A 18 21.27 8.79 -3.82
CA LEU A 18 20.01 8.52 -3.12
C LEU A 18 20.29 7.43 -2.09
N GLN A 19 20.23 7.80 -0.81
CA GLN A 19 20.32 6.88 0.32
C GLN A 19 19.11 5.94 0.28
N VAL A 20 19.35 4.65 0.05
CA VAL A 20 18.36 3.60 0.32
C VAL A 20 18.34 3.39 1.83
N SER A 21 17.46 4.10 2.55
CA SER A 21 17.23 3.79 3.96
C SER A 21 16.11 2.76 4.06
N HIS A 22 16.46 1.51 4.38
CA HIS A 22 15.51 0.58 4.98
C HIS A 22 15.23 1.05 6.40
N SER A 23 14.24 1.93 6.60
CA SER A 23 13.78 2.32 7.93
C SER A 23 12.46 1.63 8.23
N THR A 24 12.55 0.48 8.91
CA THR A 24 11.40 -0.13 9.58
C THR A 24 11.37 0.45 11.00
N THR A 25 10.76 1.63 11.16
CA THR A 25 10.54 2.20 12.50
C THR A 25 9.23 1.67 13.05
N VAL A 26 9.30 0.81 14.06
CA VAL A 26 8.14 0.37 14.84
C VAL A 26 7.89 1.44 15.91
N CYS A 27 6.99 2.39 15.64
CA CYS A 27 6.54 3.36 16.64
C CYS A 27 5.24 2.85 17.26
N SER A 28 5.34 2.27 18.46
CA SER A 28 4.20 1.97 19.33
C SER A 28 3.68 3.26 19.96
N LEU A 29 2.43 3.64 19.65
CA LEU A 29 1.71 4.72 20.31
C LEU A 29 0.37 4.18 20.84
N THR A 30 0.22 4.25 22.15
CA THR A 30 -0.98 3.86 22.91
C THR A 30 -2.11 4.84 22.63
N TYR A 31 -3.19 4.37 22.01
CA TYR A 31 -4.47 5.09 21.87
C TYR A 31 -5.55 4.38 22.70
N PRO A 32 -6.47 5.14 23.34
CA PRO A 32 -7.47 4.57 24.23
C PRO A 32 -8.55 3.82 23.42
N GLU A 33 -8.58 2.51 23.64
CA GLU A 33 -9.79 1.70 23.80
C GLU A 33 -10.84 1.84 22.70
N ASN A 34 -10.49 1.37 21.50
CA ASN A 34 -11.19 0.31 20.76
C ASN A 34 -10.76 0.35 19.28
N HIS A 35 -10.12 -0.74 18.83
CA HIS A 35 -9.51 -0.95 17.51
C HIS A 35 -8.21 -0.20 17.25
N CYS A 36 -7.07 -0.89 17.44
CA CYS A 36 -5.82 -0.87 16.65
C CYS A 36 -4.64 -1.49 17.42
N ASP A 37 -4.80 -2.65 18.11
CA ASP A 37 -3.62 -3.46 18.54
C ASP A 37 -3.94 -4.96 18.74
N GLY A 38 -5.10 -5.41 18.25
CA GLY A 38 -5.31 -6.80 17.86
C GLY A 38 -5.01 -6.87 16.37
N GLY A 39 -4.04 -7.69 15.97
CA GLY A 39 -3.51 -7.74 14.60
C GLY A 39 -4.61 -7.61 13.54
N LEU A 40 -4.35 -6.79 12.52
CA LEU A 40 -5.29 -6.54 11.43
C LEU A 40 -5.83 -7.88 10.91
N PRO A 41 -7.16 -8.09 10.91
CA PRO A 41 -7.73 -9.42 10.67
C PRO A 41 -7.73 -9.76 9.17
N TYR A 42 -7.81 -11.05 8.85
CA TYR A 42 -8.17 -11.47 7.51
C TYR A 42 -9.66 -11.21 7.28
N ILE A 43 -10.02 -10.39 6.29
CA ILE A 43 -11.40 -10.05 5.91
C ILE A 43 -11.73 -10.47 4.47
N GLY A 44 -10.95 -11.42 3.95
CA GLY A 44 -11.01 -11.87 2.55
C GLY A 44 -9.83 -11.40 1.72
N ASP A 45 -9.76 -11.93 0.51
CA ASP A 45 -8.77 -11.56 -0.49
C ASP A 45 -8.99 -10.11 -0.95
N ARG A 46 -8.23 -9.20 -0.33
CA ARG A 46 -8.42 -7.75 -0.46
C ARG A 46 -7.12 -6.98 -0.31
N ILE A 47 -7.10 -5.80 -0.91
CA ILE A 47 -6.13 -4.75 -0.63
C ILE A 47 -6.90 -3.59 0.02
N CYS A 48 -6.45 -3.16 1.19
CA CYS A 48 -7.04 -2.09 1.97
C CYS A 48 -5.99 -0.98 2.12
N ILE A 49 -6.30 0.24 1.71
CA ILE A 49 -5.38 1.38 1.75
C ILE A 49 -6.07 2.51 2.53
N ARG A 50 -5.34 3.12 3.46
CA ARG A 50 -5.76 4.32 4.17
C ARG A 50 -4.63 5.33 4.27
N GLN A 51 -4.96 6.60 4.43
CA GLN A 51 -4.02 7.60 4.94
C GLN A 51 -4.19 7.77 6.46
N VAL A 52 -3.18 8.30 7.15
CA VAL A 52 -3.31 8.69 8.56
C VAL A 52 -3.86 10.11 8.65
N GLY A 53 -4.79 10.35 9.58
CA GLY A 53 -5.41 11.66 9.78
C GLY A 53 -4.38 12.80 9.86
N GLY A 54 -4.64 13.90 9.15
CA GLY A 54 -3.70 15.03 8.99
C GLY A 54 -2.87 14.97 7.70
N CYS A 55 -2.80 13.82 7.04
CA CYS A 55 -2.27 13.66 5.70
C CYS A 55 -3.44 13.70 4.72
N SER A 56 -3.53 14.71 3.87
CA SER A 56 -4.60 14.82 2.85
C SER A 56 -4.00 14.89 1.45
N GLY A 57 -4.81 14.60 0.45
CA GLY A 57 -4.40 14.66 -0.96
C GLY A 57 -3.79 13.36 -1.48
N TYR A 58 -3.76 12.26 -0.74
CA TYR A 58 -3.29 11.00 -1.33
C TYR A 58 -4.35 10.34 -2.20
N GLN A 59 -3.89 9.81 -3.33
CA GLN A 59 -4.64 8.93 -4.20
C GLN A 59 -3.95 7.58 -4.27
N ALA A 60 -4.74 6.52 -4.42
CA ALA A 60 -4.22 5.20 -4.75
C ALA A 60 -4.77 4.68 -6.06
N PHE A 61 -3.92 3.90 -6.71
CA PHE A 61 -4.22 3.08 -7.86
C PHE A 61 -4.00 1.63 -7.44
N VAL A 62 -4.93 0.74 -7.78
CA VAL A 62 -4.75 -0.71 -7.63
C VAL A 62 -5.13 -1.34 -8.94
N SER A 63 -4.18 -2.02 -9.58
CA SER A 63 -4.45 -2.69 -10.85
C SER A 63 -5.60 -3.69 -10.73
N LYS A 64 -6.18 -4.05 -11.87
CA LYS A 64 -7.26 -5.03 -12.02
C LYS A 64 -6.75 -6.34 -12.60
N TRP A 65 -5.45 -6.61 -12.49
CA TRP A 65 -4.80 -7.74 -13.17
C TRP A 65 -5.43 -9.09 -12.81
N SER A 66 -5.72 -9.31 -11.53
CA SER A 66 -6.40 -10.51 -11.03
C SER A 66 -7.93 -10.45 -11.11
N ASN A 67 -8.51 -9.33 -11.55
CA ASN A 67 -9.96 -9.14 -11.60
C ASN A 67 -10.37 -8.21 -12.76
N SER A 68 -10.75 -8.79 -13.90
CA SER A 68 -11.13 -8.04 -15.11
C SER A 68 -12.31 -7.07 -14.94
N ASN A 69 -13.15 -7.28 -13.92
CA ASN A 69 -14.28 -6.41 -13.59
C ASN A 69 -13.89 -5.24 -12.67
N GLY A 70 -12.62 -5.16 -12.26
CA GLY A 70 -12.07 -4.03 -11.51
C GLY A 70 -11.85 -2.79 -12.38
N ASP A 71 -11.44 -1.72 -11.71
CA ASP A 71 -11.09 -0.44 -12.35
C ASP A 71 -9.67 -0.03 -11.95
N ASP A 72 -8.94 0.50 -12.93
CA ASP A 72 -7.52 0.89 -12.90
C ASP A 72 -7.39 2.42 -12.79
N LYS A 73 -8.36 3.09 -12.19
CA LYS A 73 -8.30 4.53 -11.95
C LYS A 73 -7.58 4.85 -10.65
N TRP A 74 -7.27 6.14 -10.50
CA TRP A 74 -6.82 6.72 -9.24
C TRP A 74 -8.04 7.09 -8.39
N TYR A 75 -8.00 6.74 -7.12
CA TYR A 75 -9.06 7.02 -6.15
C TYR A 75 -8.50 7.79 -4.97
N HIS A 76 -9.24 8.78 -4.48
CA HIS A 76 -8.91 9.43 -3.22
C HIS A 76 -9.05 8.47 -2.06
N ILE A 77 -8.09 8.50 -1.16
CA ILE A 77 -8.02 7.58 -0.03
C ILE A 77 -8.51 8.28 1.23
N ALA A 78 -9.34 7.58 1.99
CA ALA A 78 -9.83 8.05 3.28
C ALA A 78 -8.83 7.77 4.40
N ASP A 79 -9.07 8.38 5.56
CA ASP A 79 -8.28 8.16 6.79
C ASP A 79 -8.57 6.81 7.49
N ASN A 80 -9.40 5.97 6.86
CA ASN A 80 -9.86 4.70 7.38
C ASN A 80 -9.86 3.63 6.28
N PHE A 81 -9.84 2.35 6.68
CA PHE A 81 -9.97 1.22 5.74
C PHE A 81 -11.42 0.97 5.30
N GLY A 82 -12.24 2.01 5.17
CA GLY A 82 -13.61 1.90 4.69
C GLY A 82 -13.71 1.61 3.19
N PRO A 83 -14.93 1.53 2.63
CA PRO A 83 -15.15 1.12 1.25
C PRO A 83 -14.35 1.90 0.19
N ALA A 84 -14.08 3.20 0.42
CA ALA A 84 -13.31 4.05 -0.48
C ALA A 84 -11.83 3.64 -0.61
N GLY A 85 -11.31 2.89 0.36
CA GLY A 85 -9.94 2.38 0.39
C GLY A 85 -9.86 0.86 0.25
N GLN A 86 -10.89 0.19 -0.27
CA GLN A 86 -10.91 -1.27 -0.38
C GLN A 86 -11.02 -1.74 -1.83
N TRP A 87 -10.15 -2.68 -2.20
CA TRP A 87 -10.19 -3.36 -3.49
C TRP A 87 -10.31 -4.87 -3.26
N ASN A 88 -11.39 -5.46 -3.76
CA ASN A 88 -11.54 -6.91 -3.84
C ASN A 88 -10.62 -7.44 -4.95
N ARG A 89 -9.52 -8.11 -4.56
CA ARG A 89 -8.46 -8.61 -5.44
C ARG A 89 -7.97 -9.94 -4.89
N SER A 90 -7.78 -10.93 -5.76
CA SER A 90 -7.32 -12.27 -5.36
C SER A 90 -6.18 -12.70 -6.28
N GLY A 91 -4.97 -12.24 -5.95
CA GLY A 91 -3.79 -12.52 -6.75
C GLY A 91 -2.76 -11.41 -6.65
N TRP A 92 -1.87 -11.37 -7.64
CA TRP A 92 -0.88 -10.31 -7.78
C TRP A 92 -1.51 -9.04 -8.34
N GLU A 93 -1.19 -7.92 -7.72
CA GLU A 93 -1.56 -6.58 -8.17
C GLU A 93 -0.41 -5.60 -7.96
N VAL A 94 -0.42 -4.52 -8.75
CA VAL A 94 0.33 -3.30 -8.47
C VAL A 94 -0.57 -2.36 -7.68
N ALA A 95 -0.13 -2.00 -6.48
CA ALA A 95 -0.70 -0.89 -5.71
C ALA A 95 0.24 0.30 -5.81
N ALA A 96 -0.25 1.47 -6.20
CA ALA A 96 0.52 2.70 -6.27
C ALA A 96 -0.16 3.83 -5.52
N ILE A 97 0.64 4.71 -4.92
CA ILE A 97 0.20 5.85 -4.13
C ILE A 97 0.86 7.09 -4.73
N ALA A 98 0.07 8.15 -4.89
CA ALA A 98 0.52 9.45 -5.36
C ALA A 98 -0.02 10.53 -4.43
N ASN A 99 0.74 11.61 -4.26
CA ASN A 99 0.18 12.86 -3.76
C ASN A 99 -0.55 13.53 -4.93
N SER A 100 -1.81 13.95 -4.75
CA SER A 100 -2.62 14.58 -5.79
C SER A 100 -2.03 15.89 -6.30
N SER A 101 -1.15 16.51 -5.52
CA SER A 101 -0.53 17.80 -5.81
C SER A 101 0.86 17.69 -6.45
N ASP A 102 1.40 16.48 -6.62
CA ASP A 102 2.76 16.26 -7.14
C ASP A 102 2.83 15.05 -8.10
N SER A 103 3.95 14.93 -8.80
CA SER A 103 4.33 13.82 -9.65
C SER A 103 4.94 12.62 -8.90
N ASP A 104 5.26 12.78 -7.61
CA ASP A 104 5.87 11.74 -6.80
C ASP A 104 4.92 10.55 -6.55
N ARG A 105 5.45 9.35 -6.76
CA ARG A 105 4.70 8.09 -6.66
C ARG A 105 5.51 7.02 -5.95
N ARG A 106 4.82 6.18 -5.17
CA ARG A 106 5.35 4.93 -4.61
C ARG A 106 4.50 3.76 -5.02
N GLY A 107 5.14 2.67 -5.46
CA GLY A 107 4.46 1.47 -5.95
C GLY A 107 4.93 0.21 -5.23
N PHE A 108 4.01 -0.75 -5.13
CA PHE A 108 4.20 -2.05 -4.47
C PHE A 108 3.62 -3.15 -5.35
N TYR A 109 4.32 -4.28 -5.44
CA TYR A 109 3.75 -5.52 -5.93
C TYR A 109 3.20 -6.29 -4.73
N VAL A 110 1.89 -6.49 -4.68
CA VAL A 110 1.21 -7.13 -3.55
C VAL A 110 0.47 -8.37 -4.02
N ASN A 111 0.47 -9.41 -3.19
CA ASN A 111 -0.30 -10.63 -3.44
C ASN A 111 -1.35 -10.80 -2.35
N SER A 112 -2.61 -10.63 -2.72
CA SER A 112 -3.77 -10.73 -1.83
C SER A 112 -4.50 -12.08 -1.90
N LYS A 113 -3.90 -13.09 -2.55
CA LYS A 113 -4.49 -14.44 -2.57
C LYS A 113 -4.37 -15.07 -1.18
N ASN A 114 -5.51 -15.49 -0.61
CA ASN A 114 -5.64 -15.97 0.77
C ASN A 114 -5.09 -14.96 1.80
N ALA A 115 -5.22 -13.67 1.53
CA ALA A 115 -4.70 -12.62 2.40
C ALA A 115 -5.45 -11.30 2.26
N THR A 116 -5.52 -10.56 3.36
CA THR A 116 -5.82 -9.13 3.33
C THR A 116 -4.53 -8.35 3.45
N VAL A 117 -4.24 -7.50 2.48
CA VAL A 117 -3.07 -6.60 2.50
C VAL A 117 -3.54 -5.22 2.95
N TYR A 118 -2.99 -4.71 4.05
CA TYR A 118 -3.25 -3.40 4.59
C TYR A 118 -2.08 -2.47 4.31
N ILE A 119 -2.35 -1.32 3.71
CA ILE A 119 -1.38 -0.28 3.41
C ILE A 119 -1.79 0.99 4.15
N THR A 120 -0.96 1.43 5.09
CA THR A 120 -1.17 2.68 5.84
C THR A 120 -0.17 3.72 5.36
N ILE A 121 -0.68 4.87 4.90
CA ILE A 121 0.12 5.97 4.37
C ILE A 121 0.26 7.06 5.44
N ARG A 122 1.50 7.32 5.88
CA ARG A 122 1.84 8.48 6.72
C ARG A 122 2.53 9.57 5.90
N SER A 123 3.31 9.16 4.90
CA SER A 123 3.86 10.01 3.84
C SER A 123 4.32 9.11 2.67
N LEU A 124 4.78 9.67 1.55
CA LEU A 124 5.41 8.86 0.48
C LEU A 124 6.75 8.24 0.90
N GLU A 125 7.31 8.64 2.03
CA GLU A 125 8.54 8.06 2.58
C GLU A 125 8.25 7.10 3.75
N ASN A 126 7.03 7.14 4.29
CA ASN A 126 6.60 6.34 5.42
C ASN A 126 5.27 5.65 5.07
N ILE A 127 5.38 4.47 4.47
CA ILE A 127 4.27 3.61 4.09
C ILE A 127 4.47 2.27 4.79
N GLU A 128 3.46 1.85 5.53
CA GLU A 128 3.43 0.59 6.25
C GLU A 128 2.57 -0.42 5.50
N VAL A 129 3.12 -1.61 5.20
CA VAL A 129 2.39 -2.70 4.55
C VAL A 129 2.34 -3.89 5.50
N VAL A 130 1.12 -4.29 5.87
CA VAL A 130 0.85 -5.43 6.76
C VAL A 130 0.00 -6.45 6.01
N THR A 131 0.33 -7.73 6.12
CA THR A 131 -0.43 -8.81 5.48
C THR A 131 -1.06 -9.70 6.53
N ALA A 132 -2.40 -9.76 6.55
CA ALA A 132 -3.17 -10.69 7.34
C ALA A 132 -3.49 -11.94 6.49
N ARG A 133 -2.87 -13.07 6.83
CA ARG A 133 -3.12 -14.33 6.09
C ARG A 133 -4.42 -14.96 6.56
N ARG A 134 -5.10 -15.64 5.63
CA ARG A 134 -6.19 -16.56 5.97
C ARG A 134 -5.67 -17.56 7.03
N PRO A 135 -6.39 -17.76 8.15
CA PRO A 135 -6.05 -18.75 9.16
C PRO A 135 -5.93 -20.17 8.59
#